data_AF-A0A2N0KJR6-F1
#
_entry.id   AF-A0A2N0KJR6-F1
#
_cell.length_a   1.000
_cell.length_b   1.000
_cell.length_c   1.000
_cell.angle_alpha   90.00
_cell.angle_beta   90.00
_cell.angle_gamma   90.00
#
_symmetry.space_group_name_H-M   'P 1'
#
loop_
_entity.id
_entity.type
_entity.pdbx_description
1 polymer ?
#
loop_
_entity_poly.entity_id
_entity_poly.type
_entity_poly.pdbx_seq_one_letter_code
_entity_poly.pdbx_strand_id
1 'polypeptide(L)'
;MAKYPVVGSSYIEVDDSGGTPRVLSPYVDEIEPLGEEVSFLDVTGLNDTARRIISGVQVGQEFLLRGVFDDTASSGPDVVLSGIVGQIGTISYGPAGSGSGRRKVTGEFLCLEYRVISKVGNQVRFEARFKQDDVVALTSWA
;
A
#
# COMPACT_ATOMS: atom_id res chain seq x y z
N MET A 1 5.12 13.92 -19.91
CA MET A 1 5.02 12.99 -18.76
C MET A 1 4.82 13.83 -17.51
N ALA A 2 3.71 13.65 -16.78
CA ALA A 2 3.51 14.37 -15.52
C ALA A 2 4.48 13.80 -14.47
N LYS A 3 5.39 14.64 -13.98
CA LYS A 3 6.25 14.30 -12.84
C LYS A 3 5.53 14.77 -11.59
N TYR A 4 5.17 13.84 -10.71
CA TYR A 4 4.56 14.20 -9.43
C TYR A 4 5.65 14.64 -8.44
N PRO A 5 5.51 15.80 -7.77
CA PRO A 5 6.48 16.23 -6.78
C PRO A 5 6.48 15.27 -5.58
N VAL A 6 7.66 15.05 -4.99
CA VAL A 6 7.92 13.96 -4.03
C VAL A 6 7.41 14.24 -2.61
N VAL A 7 6.85 15.43 -2.33
CA VAL A 7 6.43 15.83 -0.97
C VAL A 7 5.08 16.54 -1.02
N GLY A 8 4.12 16.06 -0.22
CA GLY A 8 2.90 16.79 0.16
C GLY A 8 1.70 16.64 -0.78
N SER A 9 1.81 15.88 -1.87
CA SER A 9 0.67 15.59 -2.75
C SER A 9 0.18 14.15 -2.70
N SER A 10 0.91 13.22 -2.08
CA SER A 10 0.49 11.82 -1.98
C SER A 10 -0.66 11.67 -0.99
N TYR A 11 -1.62 10.82 -1.34
CA TYR A 11 -2.76 10.48 -0.52
C TYR A 11 -2.76 8.98 -0.26
N ILE A 12 -2.98 8.60 0.99
CA ILE A 12 -3.24 7.22 1.40
C ILE A 12 -4.38 7.17 2.40
N GLU A 13 -5.27 6.20 2.19
CA GLU A 13 -6.31 5.79 3.12
C GLU A 13 -6.29 4.27 3.28
N VAL A 14 -6.63 3.83 4.49
CA VAL A 14 -6.73 2.42 4.88
C VAL A 14 -8.05 2.24 5.62
N ASP A 15 -8.77 1.17 5.32
CA ASP A 15 -10.00 0.85 6.06
C ASP A 15 -9.68 0.48 7.52
N ASP A 16 -10.48 1.00 8.45
CA ASP A 16 -10.47 0.53 9.84
C ASP A 16 -11.23 -0.80 10.00
N SER A 17 -11.24 -1.36 11.21
CA SER A 17 -11.93 -2.63 11.51
C SER A 17 -13.45 -2.59 11.28
N GLY A 18 -14.02 -1.40 11.09
CA GLY A 18 -15.42 -1.20 10.73
C GLY A 18 -15.65 -1.04 9.22
N GLY A 19 -14.62 -1.18 8.39
CA GLY A 19 -14.69 -0.98 6.94
C GLY A 19 -14.82 0.50 6.54
N THR A 20 -14.41 1.43 7.41
CA THR A 20 -14.45 2.87 7.09
C THR A 20 -13.06 3.34 6.66
N PRO A 21 -12.91 3.97 5.47
CA PRO A 21 -11.63 4.51 5.03
C PRO A 21 -11.12 5.61 5.96
N ARG A 22 -9.89 5.47 6.45
CA ARG A 22 -9.19 6.45 7.30
C ARG A 22 -7.97 7.01 6.58
N VAL A 23 -7.90 8.34 6.49
CA VAL A 23 -6.80 9.04 5.83
C VAL A 23 -5.57 9.00 6.74
N LEU A 24 -4.50 8.33 6.29
CA LEU A 24 -3.23 8.22 7.02
C LEU A 24 -2.13 9.11 6.44
N SER A 25 -2.39 9.78 5.32
CA SER A 25 -1.44 10.67 4.63
C SER A 25 -0.63 11.62 5.53
N PRO A 26 -1.19 12.25 6.59
CA PRO A 26 -0.42 13.14 7.46
C PRO A 26 0.64 12.44 8.31
N TYR A 27 0.52 11.13 8.49
CA TYR A 27 1.34 10.35 9.42
C TYR A 27 2.35 9.45 8.73
N VAL A 28 2.23 9.27 7.41
CA VAL A 28 2.99 8.28 6.64
C VAL A 28 4.19 8.95 6.00
N ASP A 29 5.38 8.41 6.29
CA ASP A 29 6.65 8.87 5.72
C ASP A 29 7.05 8.03 4.50
N GLU A 30 6.68 6.74 4.47
CA GLU A 30 7.20 5.77 3.51
C GLU A 30 6.15 4.69 3.19
N ILE A 31 6.05 4.34 1.91
CA ILE A 31 5.14 3.34 1.32
C ILE A 31 5.98 2.51 0.35
N GLU A 32 6.33 1.27 0.71
CA GLU A 32 7.21 0.43 -0.10
C GLU A 32 6.94 -1.08 0.02
N PRO A 33 7.00 -1.86 -1.07
CA PRO A 33 6.53 -1.51 -2.41
C PRO A 33 4.99 -1.46 -2.47
N LEU A 34 4.44 -0.64 -3.37
CA LEU A 34 3.00 -0.66 -3.68
C LEU A 34 2.81 -0.61 -5.20
N GLY A 35 2.15 -1.62 -5.76
CA GLY A 35 1.97 -1.76 -7.20
C GLY A 35 1.51 -3.17 -7.58
N GLU A 36 1.72 -3.51 -8.85
CA GLU A 36 1.41 -4.82 -9.39
C GLU A 36 2.71 -5.57 -9.69
N GLU A 37 2.83 -6.80 -9.22
CA GLU A 37 3.83 -7.76 -9.67
C GLU A 37 3.14 -8.98 -10.24
N VAL A 38 3.68 -9.50 -11.34
CA VAL A 38 3.07 -10.59 -12.10
C VAL A 38 4.09 -11.69 -12.26
N SER A 39 3.64 -12.93 -12.06
CA SER A 39 4.44 -14.12 -12.33
C SER A 39 4.42 -14.41 -13.83
N PHE A 40 5.55 -14.83 -14.40
CA PHE A 40 5.63 -15.21 -15.81
C PHE A 40 6.12 -16.64 -15.92
N LEU A 41 5.56 -17.40 -16.86
CA LEU A 41 6.08 -18.71 -17.23
C LEU A 41 6.95 -18.56 -18.46
N ASP A 42 8.22 -18.98 -18.35
CA ASP A 42 9.13 -19.06 -19.49
C ASP A 42 8.85 -20.35 -20.27
N VAL A 43 8.61 -20.21 -21.58
CA VAL A 43 8.30 -21.32 -22.48
C VAL A 43 9.26 -21.34 -23.69
N THR A 44 10.42 -20.70 -23.54
CA THR A 44 11.42 -20.62 -24.61
C THR A 44 11.91 -22.01 -24.99
N GLY A 45 11.68 -22.40 -26.25
CA GLY A 45 12.10 -23.69 -26.79
C GLY A 45 13.50 -23.66 -27.39
N LEU A 46 14.10 -24.84 -27.57
CA LEU A 46 15.28 -25.00 -28.42
C LEU A 46 14.88 -24.63 -29.87
N ASN A 47 15.58 -23.65 -30.45
CA ASN A 47 15.34 -22.97 -31.74
C ASN A 47 14.55 -21.64 -31.69
N ASP A 48 14.11 -21.19 -30.52
CA ASP A 48 13.56 -19.83 -30.42
C ASP A 48 14.68 -18.78 -30.51
N THR A 49 14.45 -17.75 -31.34
CA THR A 49 15.40 -16.63 -31.54
C THR A 49 15.20 -15.49 -30.54
N ALA A 50 14.13 -15.54 -29.75
CA ALA A 50 13.81 -14.58 -28.69
C ALA A 50 13.10 -15.30 -27.53
N ARG A 51 13.26 -14.77 -26.31
CA ARG A 51 12.62 -15.30 -25.10
C ARG A 51 11.10 -15.24 -25.23
N ARG A 52 10.44 -16.36 -25.00
CA ARG A 52 8.97 -16.46 -25.01
C ARG A 52 8.44 -16.65 -23.60
N ILE A 53 7.53 -15.78 -23.21
CA ILE A 53 6.89 -15.77 -21.90
C ILE A 53 5.37 -15.82 -22.05
N ILE A 54 4.71 -16.55 -21.16
CA ILE A 54 3.26 -16.50 -20.95
C ILE A 54 3.01 -15.62 -19.72
N SER A 55 2.12 -14.63 -19.85
CA SER A 55 1.68 -13.79 -18.72
C SER A 55 0.92 -14.63 -17.70
N GLY A 56 1.36 -14.60 -16.45
CA GLY A 56 0.70 -15.29 -15.34
C GLY A 56 -0.20 -14.37 -14.52
N VAL A 57 -0.35 -14.72 -13.24
CA VAL A 57 -1.23 -14.04 -12.28
C VAL A 57 -0.44 -13.04 -11.44
N GLN A 58 -1.15 -12.04 -10.86
CA GLN A 58 -0.55 -11.16 -9.88
C GLN A 58 -0.01 -11.97 -8.70
N VAL A 59 1.24 -11.70 -8.33
CA VAL A 59 1.88 -12.31 -7.18
C VAL A 59 1.63 -11.38 -6.01
N GLY A 60 1.00 -11.89 -4.96
CA GLY A 60 0.67 -11.07 -3.80
C GLY A 60 1.91 -10.40 -3.22
N GLN A 61 2.09 -9.10 -3.45
CA GLN A 61 3.23 -8.37 -2.92
C GLN A 61 3.09 -8.14 -1.42
N GLU A 62 4.21 -8.09 -0.73
CA GLU A 62 4.24 -7.51 0.61
C GLU A 62 4.40 -5.99 0.48
N PHE A 63 3.66 -5.26 1.29
CA PHE A 63 3.65 -3.82 1.34
C PHE A 63 3.98 -3.36 2.77
N LEU A 64 4.86 -2.38 2.90
CA LEU A 64 5.22 -1.73 4.17
C LEU A 64 4.73 -0.29 4.21
N LEU A 65 4.08 0.05 5.32
CA LEU A 65 3.70 1.40 5.69
C LEU A 65 4.49 1.83 6.92
N ARG A 66 5.24 2.93 6.83
CA ARG A 66 5.99 3.48 7.95
C ARG A 66 5.68 4.94 8.16
N GLY A 67 5.76 5.38 9.40
CA GLY A 67 5.52 6.76 9.72
C GLY A 67 5.60 7.11 11.19
N VAL A 68 5.00 8.24 11.51
CA VAL A 68 4.93 8.82 12.85
C VAL A 68 3.79 8.18 13.63
N PHE A 69 4.08 7.76 14.86
CA PHE A 69 3.06 7.26 15.77
C PHE A 69 2.13 8.40 16.22
N ASP A 70 0.83 8.13 16.18
CA ASP A 70 -0.23 9.00 16.70
C ASP A 70 -1.40 8.10 17.15
N ASP A 71 -1.86 8.31 18.40
CA ASP A 71 -2.90 7.54 19.10
C ASP A 71 -4.25 8.26 19.14
N THR A 72 -4.44 9.28 18.29
CA THR A 72 -5.70 10.00 18.15
C THR A 72 -6.84 9.02 17.90
N ALA A 73 -7.87 9.09 18.74
CA ALA A 73 -9.00 8.19 18.64
C ALA A 73 -9.62 8.19 17.23
N SER A 74 -9.89 7.00 16.70
CA SER A 74 -10.56 6.75 15.41
C SER A 74 -9.82 7.19 14.14
N SER A 75 -8.74 7.96 14.22
CA SER A 75 -8.01 8.46 13.04
C SER A 75 -6.50 8.27 13.13
N GLY A 76 -5.96 8.09 14.32
CA GLY A 76 -4.55 7.85 14.54
C GLY A 76 -4.13 6.51 13.94
N PRO A 77 -2.95 6.42 13.32
CA PRO A 77 -2.43 5.18 12.75
C PRO A 77 -2.35 4.05 13.78
N ASP A 78 -2.15 4.35 15.07
CA ASP A 78 -2.18 3.32 16.11
C ASP A 78 -3.56 2.65 16.21
N VAL A 79 -4.62 3.44 16.37
CA VAL A 79 -5.99 2.92 16.51
C VAL A 79 -6.44 2.18 15.25
N VAL A 80 -6.14 2.74 14.08
CA VAL A 80 -6.54 2.15 12.80
C VAL A 80 -5.78 0.86 12.52
N LEU A 81 -4.44 0.90 12.56
CA LEU A 81 -3.61 -0.21 12.10
C LEU A 81 -3.54 -1.36 13.13
N SER A 82 -3.56 -1.06 14.43
CA SER A 82 -3.63 -2.11 15.46
C SER A 82 -4.98 -2.82 15.48
N GLY A 83 -6.07 -2.12 15.12
CA GLY A 83 -7.42 -2.68 15.06
C GLY A 83 -7.64 -3.66 13.90
N ILE A 84 -6.84 -3.58 12.84
CA ILE A 84 -6.96 -4.41 11.64
C ILE A 84 -5.91 -5.52 11.53
N VAL A 85 -5.05 -5.73 12.53
CA VAL A 85 -4.06 -6.81 12.51
C VAL A 85 -4.77 -8.17 12.38
N GLY A 86 -4.37 -8.97 11.40
CA GLY A 86 -4.99 -10.24 11.06
C GLY A 86 -6.30 -10.11 10.27
N GLN A 87 -6.67 -8.91 9.85
CA GLN A 87 -7.86 -8.63 9.02
C GLN A 87 -7.46 -8.10 7.65
N ILE A 88 -8.37 -8.29 6.69
CA ILE A 88 -8.27 -7.72 5.35
C ILE A 88 -8.94 -6.35 5.37
N GLY A 89 -8.30 -5.37 4.74
CA GLY A 89 -8.90 -4.07 4.50
C GLY A 89 -8.46 -3.48 3.17
N THR A 90 -9.28 -2.56 2.66
CA THR A 90 -8.95 -1.82 1.43
C THR A 90 -7.84 -0.82 1.73
N ILE A 91 -6.84 -0.77 0.86
CA ILE A 91 -5.84 0.30 0.83
C ILE A 91 -5.97 1.04 -0.48
N SER A 92 -6.03 2.37 -0.40
CA SER A 92 -6.12 3.26 -1.55
C SER A 92 -5.02 4.31 -1.49
N TYR A 93 -4.20 4.37 -2.55
CA TYR A 93 -3.07 5.27 -2.67
C TYR A 93 -3.16 6.11 -3.96
N GLY A 94 -2.93 7.41 -3.83
CA GLY A 94 -2.83 8.35 -4.93
C GLY A 94 -1.49 9.08 -4.89
N PRO A 95 -0.53 8.84 -5.80
CA PRO A 95 0.76 9.53 -5.80
C PRO A 95 0.66 11.05 -6.00
N ALA A 96 -0.46 11.50 -6.58
CA ALA A 96 -0.78 12.91 -6.81
C ALA A 96 -2.00 13.38 -5.99
N GLY A 97 -2.45 12.57 -5.05
CA GLY A 97 -3.60 12.86 -4.18
C GLY A 97 -4.87 12.17 -4.66
N SER A 98 -6.00 12.53 -4.05
CA SER A 98 -7.32 11.91 -4.27
C SER A 98 -8.28 12.69 -5.16
N GLY A 99 -7.81 13.74 -5.84
CA GLY A 99 -8.66 14.51 -6.76
C GLY A 99 -9.10 13.69 -7.99
N SER A 100 -10.34 13.90 -8.44
CA SER A 100 -10.93 13.21 -9.61
C SER A 100 -10.01 13.23 -10.84
N GLY A 101 -9.95 12.10 -11.53
CA GLY A 101 -9.10 11.88 -12.71
C GLY A 101 -7.61 11.68 -12.40
N ARG A 102 -7.17 11.82 -11.14
CA ARG A 102 -5.79 11.49 -10.73
C ARG A 102 -5.63 9.99 -10.59
N ARG A 103 -4.38 9.52 -10.77
CA ARG A 103 -4.08 8.08 -10.67
C ARG A 103 -4.32 7.56 -9.25
N LYS A 104 -4.92 6.39 -9.18
CA LYS A 104 -5.22 5.64 -7.96
C LYS A 104 -4.64 4.23 -8.08
N VAL A 105 -4.02 3.76 -7.00
CA VAL A 105 -3.67 2.35 -6.76
C VAL A 105 -4.59 1.88 -5.65
N THR A 106 -5.30 0.77 -5.84
CA THR A 106 -6.26 0.26 -4.85
C THR A 106 -6.23 -1.26 -4.83
N GLY A 107 -6.46 -1.87 -3.67
CA GLY A 107 -6.58 -3.32 -3.54
C GLY A 107 -6.91 -3.74 -2.12
N GLU A 108 -7.17 -5.03 -1.94
CA GLU A 108 -7.40 -5.67 -0.64
C GLU A 108 -6.10 -6.23 -0.08
N PHE A 109 -5.81 -5.90 1.18
CA PHE A 109 -4.58 -6.31 1.84
C PHE A 109 -4.86 -6.84 3.24
N LEU A 110 -4.26 -7.99 3.55
CA LEU A 110 -4.19 -8.55 4.89
C LEU A 110 -3.12 -7.82 5.70
N CYS A 111 -3.48 -7.20 6.83
CA CYS A 111 -2.51 -6.66 7.77
C CYS A 111 -1.84 -7.81 8.53
N LEU A 112 -0.55 -8.04 8.28
CA LEU A 112 0.23 -9.11 8.91
C LEU A 112 0.73 -8.71 10.29
N GLU A 113 1.21 -7.48 10.43
CA GLU A 113 1.91 -7.00 11.61
C GLU A 113 1.74 -5.50 11.75
N TYR A 114 1.55 -5.03 12.97
CA TYR A 114 1.71 -3.63 13.37
C TYR A 114 2.66 -3.56 14.56
N ARG A 115 3.67 -2.68 14.48
CA ARG A 115 4.62 -2.47 15.58
C ARG A 115 4.91 -1.00 15.82
N VAL A 116 5.06 -0.66 17.09
CA VAL A 116 5.50 0.66 17.54
C VAL A 116 7.00 0.62 17.79
N ILE A 117 7.74 1.47 17.09
CA ILE A 117 9.19 1.59 17.16
C ILE A 117 9.53 2.88 17.88
N SER A 118 10.00 2.78 19.12
CA SER A 118 10.48 3.93 19.87
C SER A 118 11.98 4.11 19.68
N LYS A 119 12.41 5.28 19.21
CA LYS A 119 13.79 5.74 19.39
C LYS A 119 13.82 6.65 20.60
N VAL A 120 14.53 6.25 21.65
CA VAL A 120 14.78 7.12 22.81
C VAL A 120 15.57 8.32 22.30
N GLY A 121 14.91 9.48 22.18
CA GLY A 121 15.56 10.76 21.84
C GLY A 121 15.20 11.46 20.53
N ASN A 122 14.10 11.13 19.83
CA ASN A 122 13.25 12.10 19.08
C ASN A 122 12.22 11.41 18.15
N GLN A 123 11.01 11.17 18.67
CA GLN A 123 9.79 10.70 17.98
C GLN A 123 9.60 9.18 17.91
N VAL A 124 8.40 8.75 18.32
CA VAL A 124 7.91 7.37 18.21
C VAL A 124 7.41 7.15 16.78
N ARG A 125 7.74 6.01 16.20
CA ARG A 125 7.36 5.62 14.84
C ARG A 125 6.51 4.36 14.86
N PHE A 126 5.80 4.11 13.78
CA PHE A 126 5.14 2.83 13.55
C PHE A 126 5.67 2.17 12.27
N GLU A 127 5.50 0.86 12.20
CA GLU A 127 5.60 0.09 10.97
C GLU A 127 4.43 -0.89 10.90
N ALA A 128 3.74 -0.91 9.77
CA ALA A 128 2.73 -1.90 9.45
C ALA A 128 3.15 -2.68 8.20
N ARG A 129 2.95 -4.00 8.23
CA ARG A 129 3.23 -4.90 7.12
C ARG A 129 1.94 -5.51 6.62
N PHE A 130 1.79 -5.51 5.32
CA PHE A 130 0.61 -6.00 4.62
C PHE A 130 0.99 -7.05 3.58
N LYS A 131 0.06 -7.97 3.33
CA LYS A 131 0.14 -8.91 2.21
C LYS A 131 -1.08 -8.70 1.32
N GLN A 132 -0.85 -8.57 0.02
CA GLN A 132 -1.93 -8.54 -0.96
C GLN A 132 -2.76 -9.84 -0.87
N ASP A 133 -4.08 -9.68 -0.72
CA ASP A 133 -5.07 -10.78 -0.69
C ASP A 133 -5.84 -10.89 -2.01
N ASP A 134 -6.12 -9.75 -2.67
CA ASP A 134 -6.81 -9.69 -3.97
C ASP A 134 -6.05 -8.82 -4.99
N VAL A 135 -6.58 -8.70 -6.21
CA VAL A 135 -6.01 -7.89 -7.30
C VAL A 135 -5.77 -6.46 -6.87
N VAL A 136 -4.54 -5.98 -7.08
CA VAL A 136 -4.23 -4.55 -7.05
C VAL A 136 -4.61 -3.97 -8.41
N ALA A 137 -5.37 -2.88 -8.39
CA ALA A 137 -5.85 -2.21 -9.58
C ALA A 137 -5.28 -0.79 -9.69
N LEU A 138 -4.72 -0.47 -10.86
CA LEU A 138 -4.35 0.90 -11.24
C LEU A 138 -5.50 1.60 -11.98
N THR A 139 -6.21 2.46 -11.27
CA THR A 139 -7.39 3.19 -11.76
C THR A 139 -7.19 4.71 -11.67
N SER A 140 -8.28 5.46 -11.75
CA SER A 140 -8.32 6.89 -11.42
C SER A 140 -9.34 7.12 -10.32
N TRP A 141 -9.08 8.11 -9.47
CA TRP A 141 -10.10 8.60 -8.54
C TRP A 141 -11.33 9.09 -9.31
N ALA A 142 -12.50 8.74 -8.78
CA ALA A 142 -13.78 9.24 -9.28
C ALA A 142 -13.87 10.76 -9.10
#